data_AF-A0A482WU10-F1
#
_entry.id   AF-A0A482WU10-F1
#
_cell.length_a   1.000
_cell.length_b   1.000
_cell.length_c   1.000
_cell.angle_alpha   90.00
_cell.angle_beta   90.00
_cell.angle_gamma   90.00
#
_symmetry.space_group_name_H-M   'P 1'
#
loop_
_entity.id
_entity.type
_entity.pdbx_description
1 polymer ?
#
loop_
_entity_poly.entity_id
_entity_poly.type
_entity_poly.pdbx_seq_one_letter_code
_entity_poly.pdbx_strand_id
1 'polypeptide(L)' 'MTSPTPLWCSSAPCYNGGTCVEEAAGFYSCQCAPAFTGGRCETLVKCSHKPCQHAVNCDDYYVQPR' A
#
# COMPACT_ATOMS: atom_id res chain seq x y z
N MET A 1 -2.51 28.23 -16.02
CA MET A 1 -1.29 27.41 -15.80
C MET A 1 -1.08 27.22 -14.31
N THR A 2 -1.93 26.43 -13.64
CA THR A 2 -1.71 26.03 -12.24
C THR A 2 -2.39 24.69 -12.09
N SER A 3 -1.69 23.63 -12.48
CA SER A 3 -2.17 22.26 -12.31
C SER A 3 -2.22 21.98 -10.81
N PRO A 4 -3.41 21.81 -10.19
CA PRO A 4 -3.54 21.67 -8.75
C PRO A 4 -3.36 20.20 -8.30
N THR A 5 -2.98 19.31 -9.21
CA THR A 5 -2.72 17.90 -8.93
C THR A 5 -1.22 17.68 -8.89
N PRO A 6 -0.65 17.40 -7.72
CA PRO A 6 0.76 17.03 -7.62
C PRO A 6 1.09 15.84 -8.54
N LEU A 7 2.22 15.93 -9.24
CA LEU A 7 2.60 14.98 -10.31
C LEU A 7 2.90 13.56 -9.82
N TRP A 8 3.00 13.39 -8.52
CA TRP A 8 3.60 12.21 -7.95
C TRP A 8 2.65 11.00 -8.02
N CYS A 9 1.31 11.12 -7.85
CA CYS A 9 0.41 10.00 -8.17
C CYS A 9 0.14 9.86 -9.66
N SER A 10 0.27 10.94 -10.43
CA SER A 10 0.07 10.89 -11.87
C SER A 10 1.08 9.95 -12.56
N SER A 11 2.21 9.68 -11.93
CA SER A 11 3.22 8.73 -12.42
C SER A 11 2.96 7.28 -11.97
N ALA A 12 1.83 7.01 -11.29
CA ALA A 12 1.47 5.70 -10.73
C ALA A 12 2.64 5.03 -9.98
N PRO A 13 3.17 5.65 -8.90
CA PRO A 13 4.38 5.18 -8.24
C PRO A 13 4.14 3.87 -7.47
N CYS A 14 2.93 3.59 -7.01
CA CYS A 14 2.62 2.39 -6.23
C CYS A 14 2.44 1.17 -7.13
N TYR A 15 3.12 0.07 -6.81
CA TYR A 15 3.06 -1.19 -7.53
C TYR A 15 2.04 -2.16 -6.94
N ASN A 16 1.80 -3.26 -7.65
CA ASN A 16 1.04 -4.42 -7.17
C ASN A 16 -0.36 -4.10 -6.61
N GLY A 17 -1.05 -3.16 -7.24
CA GLY A 17 -2.40 -2.75 -6.83
C GLY A 17 -2.42 -1.83 -5.59
N GLY A 18 -1.29 -1.20 -5.25
CA GLY A 18 -1.24 -0.17 -4.22
C GLY A 18 -1.98 1.11 -4.64
N THR A 19 -2.73 1.69 -3.71
CA THR A 19 -3.42 2.97 -3.90
C THR A 19 -2.49 4.10 -3.52
N CYS A 20 -2.32 5.04 -4.44
CA CYS A 20 -1.50 6.22 -4.24
C CYS A 20 -2.32 7.32 -3.55
N VAL A 21 -1.83 7.85 -2.42
CA VAL A 21 -2.58 8.76 -1.54
C VAL A 21 -1.83 10.05 -1.29
N GLU A 22 -2.56 11.17 -1.48
CA GLU A 22 -1.99 12.52 -1.49
C GLU A 22 -1.89 13.15 -0.11
N GLU A 23 -0.64 13.31 0.34
CA GLU A 23 -0.30 13.88 1.63
C GLU A 23 -0.04 15.38 1.50
N ALA A 24 -0.28 16.09 2.60
CA ALA A 24 0.03 17.50 2.66
C ALA A 24 1.53 17.77 2.44
N ALA A 25 1.86 18.97 1.94
CA ALA A 25 3.22 19.43 1.69
C ALA A 25 3.97 18.74 0.51
N GLY A 26 3.26 18.12 -0.43
CA GLY A 26 3.86 17.60 -1.67
C GLY A 26 4.53 16.23 -1.51
N PHE A 27 4.12 15.48 -0.49
CA PHE A 27 4.54 14.11 -0.26
C PHE A 27 3.47 13.13 -0.71
N TYR A 28 3.88 11.87 -0.80
CA TYR A 28 2.97 10.78 -1.08
C TYR A 28 3.18 9.57 -0.22
N SER A 29 2.08 8.86 -0.02
CA SER A 29 2.06 7.55 0.60
C SER A 29 1.43 6.54 -0.35
N CYS A 30 1.96 5.31 -0.33
CA CYS A 30 1.35 4.18 -1.02
C CYS A 30 0.64 3.31 0.00
N GLN A 31 -0.67 3.18 -0.12
CA GLN A 31 -1.46 2.20 0.60
C GLN A 31 -1.38 0.86 -0.14
N CYS A 32 -0.56 -0.04 0.38
CA CYS A 32 -0.35 -1.32 -0.25
C CYS A 32 -1.55 -2.24 -0.08
N ALA A 33 -1.88 -2.96 -1.16
CA ALA A 33 -2.67 -4.17 -1.03
C ALA A 33 -1.94 -5.10 -0.05
N PRO A 34 -2.64 -5.86 0.78
CA PRO A 34 -2.01 -6.22 2.03
C PRO A 34 -0.99 -7.38 1.82
N ALA A 35 -1.01 -8.02 0.63
CA ALA A 35 0.00 -8.94 0.08
C ALA A 35 1.36 -8.29 -0.18
N PHE A 36 1.44 -6.96 -0.14
CA PHE A 36 2.59 -6.19 -0.53
C PHE A 36 2.99 -5.18 0.54
N THR A 37 4.27 -4.86 0.56
CA THR A 37 4.92 -3.94 1.49
C THR A 37 6.08 -3.22 0.78
N GLY A 38 6.77 -2.34 1.50
CA GLY A 38 7.75 -1.42 0.94
C GLY A 38 7.16 -0.03 0.68
N GLY A 39 8.01 0.93 0.34
CA GLY A 39 7.60 2.32 0.15
C GLY A 39 6.70 2.53 -1.08
N ARG A 40 6.76 1.60 -2.04
CA ARG A 40 5.97 1.60 -3.28
C ARG A 40 5.21 0.29 -3.46
N CYS A 41 5.04 -0.51 -2.41
CA CYS A 41 4.38 -1.82 -2.50
C CYS A 41 5.10 -2.79 -3.45
N GLU A 42 6.40 -2.63 -3.62
CA GLU A 42 7.24 -3.43 -4.52
C GLU A 42 7.59 -4.81 -3.95
N THR A 43 7.45 -4.99 -2.63
CA THR A 43 7.87 -6.20 -1.93
C THR A 43 6.67 -7.06 -1.59
N LEU A 44 6.67 -8.32 -2.01
CA LEU A 44 5.66 -9.29 -1.57
C LEU A 44 5.89 -9.61 -0.08
N VAL A 45 4.84 -9.50 0.72
CA VAL A 45 4.84 -9.96 2.11
C VAL A 45 4.89 -11.48 2.11
N LYS A 46 6.10 -12.03 2.07
CA LYS A 46 6.34 -13.43 2.33
C LYS A 46 6.05 -13.66 3.82
N CYS A 47 5.01 -14.44 4.16
CA CYS A 47 4.80 -14.97 5.52
C CYS A 47 6.03 -15.82 5.91
N SER A 48 7.12 -15.16 6.31
CA SER A 48 8.45 -15.76 6.53
C SER A 48 8.59 -16.31 7.95
N HIS A 49 7.61 -16.05 8.80
CA HIS A 49 7.59 -16.50 10.19
C HIS A 49 6.24 -17.19 10.43
N LYS A 50 6.24 -18.53 10.42
CA LYS A 50 5.16 -19.31 11.02
C LYS A 50 5.15 -19.08 12.55
N PRO A 51 4.01 -19.23 13.24
CA PRO A 51 2.68 -18.71 12.93
C PRO A 51 2.54 -17.26 13.43
N CYS A 52 1.61 -16.48 12.89
CA CYS A 52 1.16 -15.24 13.53
C CYS A 52 0.56 -15.62 14.90
N GLN A 53 1.34 -15.48 15.98
CA GLN A 53 0.90 -15.76 17.33
C GLN A 53 -0.18 -14.74 17.68
N HIS A 54 -1.41 -15.24 17.81
CA HIS A 54 -2.69 -14.53 17.91
C HIS A 54 -3.33 -14.20 16.55
N ALA A 55 -3.87 -15.25 15.91
CA ALA A 55 -5.05 -15.32 15.02
C ALA A 55 -5.34 -14.09 14.13
N VAL A 56 -5.42 -14.17 12.80
CA VAL A 56 -6.08 -15.20 11.97
C VAL A 56 -5.53 -15.05 10.54
N ASN A 57 -4.96 -16.14 10.00
CA ASN A 57 -4.90 -16.53 8.58
C ASN A 57 -4.17 -15.58 7.59
N CYS A 58 -2.99 -15.98 7.09
CA CYS A 58 -2.37 -15.42 5.85
C CYS A 58 -3.18 -15.76 4.57
N ASP A 59 -4.49 -15.90 4.67
CA ASP A 59 -5.43 -16.14 3.56
C ASP A 59 -6.56 -15.08 3.53
N ASP A 60 -6.61 -14.18 4.52
CA ASP A 60 -7.63 -13.14 4.56
C ASP A 60 -6.98 -11.76 4.36
N TYR A 61 -6.78 -11.44 3.08
CA TYR A 61 -6.59 -10.06 2.64
C TYR A 61 -7.91 -9.30 2.54
N TYR A 62 -8.88 -9.56 3.42
CA TYR A 62 -10.12 -8.80 3.47
C TYR A 62 -10.75 -8.72 4.86
N VAL A 63 -9.98 -8.33 5.88
CA VAL A 63 -10.59 -7.71 7.06
C VAL A 63 -10.92 -6.27 6.69
N GLN A 64 -12.06 -6.08 6.02
CA GLN A 64 -12.84 -4.85 6.13
C GLN A 64 -13.61 -4.89 7.45
N PRO A 65 -13.32 -4.03 8.45
CA PRO A 65 -14.27 -3.71 9.48
C PRO A 65 -14.95 -2.37 9.17
N ARG A 66 -16.22 -2.47 8.78
CA ARG A 66 -17.27 -1.45 8.51
C ARG A 66 -17.48 -1.03 7.07
#